data_AF-A0A7X7G3L2-F1
#
_entry.id   AF-A0A7X7G3L2-F1
#
_cell.length_a   1.000
_cell.length_b   1.000
_cell.length_c   1.000
_cell.angle_alpha   90.00
_cell.angle_beta   90.00
_cell.angle_gamma   90.00
#
_symmetry.space_group_name_H-M   'P 1'
#
loop_
_entity.id
_entity.type
_entity.pdbx_description
1 polymer ?
#
loop_
_entity_poly.entity_id
_entity_poly.type
_entity_poly.pdbx_seq_one_letter_code
_entity_poly.pdbx_strand_id
1 'polypeptide(L)'
;MSDNVFRQADKLIVKPETYNLVVKDKTTFKIFLQNNMDRGIADISLIAESPVFDFTIKPKRMAIQKDQRTYFEVTMSPKASVKTGNYSINFRLVGGDDKRLFKIFSLNMSESEAPESAQAPKPGAPPKRGKPAEVKPAGPTAAAKPPPPDNRPPAPARDNPPEMTLFATGRPTTNRPDVDGTLADPAWKRSAVVSGFSSASGGQAVYDTTALLTFDREMLYLGVLCSDEDASLLGESDFVEIILARKIPNSPAYSIKVTPGNTARCSILHPDRQGGRWIPSGLCYAVSKAGRAWSLELAIPFAAVGAQYPRAAEKWLLRINRNKASGNAEQTYWSADERGANSPKGLGVIELEP
;
A
#
# COMPACT_ATOMS: atom_id res chain seq x y z
N MET A 1 30.34 20.25 27.41
CA MET A 1 29.76 18.96 27.82
C MET A 1 28.60 18.69 26.91
N SER A 2 28.65 17.58 26.20
CA SER A 2 27.81 17.22 25.06
C SER A 2 26.39 16.85 25.52
N ASP A 3 25.44 17.75 25.26
CA ASP A 3 24.02 17.43 25.38
C ASP A 3 23.59 16.56 24.21
N ASN A 4 22.90 15.48 24.56
CA ASN A 4 22.58 14.35 23.72
C ASN A 4 21.38 14.71 22.81
N VAL A 5 21.65 15.18 21.58
CA VAL A 5 20.66 15.64 20.57
C VAL A 5 19.79 14.50 19.99
N PHE A 6 19.99 13.25 20.44
CA PHE A 6 19.23 12.07 20.00
C PHE A 6 18.17 11.57 20.99
N ARG A 7 17.69 12.41 21.94
CA ARG A 7 16.50 12.05 22.73
C ARG A 7 15.22 12.12 21.89
N GLN A 8 14.99 11.11 21.05
CA GLN A 8 13.66 10.79 20.52
C GLN A 8 12.79 10.25 21.66
N ALA A 9 12.05 11.13 22.33
CA ALA A 9 11.13 10.80 23.43
C ALA A 9 9.67 11.10 23.06
N ASP A 10 9.24 10.67 21.86
CA ASP A 10 7.87 10.84 21.34
C ASP A 10 7.25 9.50 20.91
N LYS A 11 7.22 8.48 21.78
CA LYS A 11 6.59 7.20 21.43
C LYS A 11 5.44 6.84 22.36
N LEU A 12 4.21 6.82 21.82
CA LEU A 12 3.14 5.99 22.39
C LEU A 12 3.34 4.56 21.87
N ILE A 13 3.82 3.67 22.73
CA ILE A 13 4.02 2.26 22.40
C ILE A 13 2.69 1.54 22.55
N VAL A 14 2.39 0.66 21.60
CA VAL A 14 1.15 -0.14 21.57
C VAL A 14 1.55 -1.58 21.32
N LYS A 15 1.11 -2.49 22.19
CA LYS A 15 1.43 -3.91 22.10
C LYS A 15 0.22 -4.75 22.48
N PRO A 16 -0.35 -5.55 21.56
CA PRO A 16 -1.35 -6.54 21.91
C PRO A 16 -0.72 -7.66 22.76
N GLU A 17 -1.50 -8.24 23.66
CA GLU A 17 -1.11 -9.38 24.49
C GLU A 17 -0.75 -10.60 23.64
N THR A 18 -1.47 -10.79 22.54
CA THR A 18 -1.18 -11.80 21.53
C THR A 18 -1.43 -11.25 20.13
N TYR A 19 -0.63 -11.71 19.17
CA TYR A 19 -0.79 -11.39 17.75
C TYR A 19 -1.58 -12.44 17.00
N ASN A 20 -1.75 -13.63 17.59
CA ASN A 20 -2.51 -14.75 17.05
C ASN A 20 -3.69 -15.03 17.97
N LEU A 21 -4.90 -14.92 17.43
CA LEU A 21 -6.13 -15.18 18.17
C LEU A 21 -6.88 -16.34 17.51
N VAL A 22 -7.40 -17.24 18.33
CA VAL A 22 -8.34 -18.29 17.91
C VAL A 22 -9.62 -18.04 18.68
N VAL A 23 -10.73 -17.82 17.98
CA VAL A 23 -12.01 -17.45 18.59
C VAL A 23 -13.08 -18.42 18.17
N LYS A 24 -13.62 -19.16 19.14
CA LYS A 24 -14.78 -20.04 18.96
C LYS A 24 -16.07 -19.25 19.21
N ASP A 25 -16.32 -18.88 20.47
CA ASP A 25 -17.55 -18.17 20.85
C ASP A 25 -17.26 -16.73 21.29
N LYS A 26 -16.21 -16.56 22.10
CA LYS A 26 -15.82 -15.29 22.68
C LYS A 26 -14.36 -15.37 23.12
N THR A 27 -13.61 -14.29 22.96
CA THR A 27 -12.27 -14.16 23.53
C THR A 27 -12.09 -12.79 24.17
N THR A 28 -11.23 -12.72 25.18
CA THR A 28 -10.84 -11.48 25.84
C THR A 28 -9.33 -11.43 25.93
N PHE A 29 -8.75 -10.30 25.51
CA PHE A 29 -7.30 -10.08 25.53
C PHE A 29 -7.00 -8.60 25.80
N LYS A 30 -5.74 -8.30 26.12
CA LYS A 30 -5.29 -6.93 26.43
C LYS A 30 -4.55 -6.29 25.26
N ILE A 31 -4.69 -4.98 25.14
CA ILE A 31 -3.87 -4.12 24.30
C ILE A 31 -3.16 -3.12 25.21
N PHE A 32 -1.86 -3.35 25.42
CA PHE A 32 -1.03 -2.55 26.29
C PHE A 32 -0.58 -1.26 25.61
N LEU A 33 -0.56 -0.19 26.40
CA LEU A 33 -0.09 1.12 26.01
C LEU A 33 1.03 1.56 26.96
N GLN A 34 2.04 2.23 26.43
CA GLN A 34 3.03 2.95 27.22
C GLN A 34 3.24 4.34 26.61
N ASN A 35 2.96 5.39 27.38
CA ASN A 35 3.14 6.76 26.93
C ASN A 35 4.57 7.24 27.24
N ASN A 36 5.50 7.14 26.30
CA ASN A 36 6.85 7.71 26.43
C ASN A 36 6.95 9.13 25.87
N MET A 37 5.83 9.82 25.65
CA MET A 37 5.85 11.22 25.22
C MET A 37 6.24 12.12 26.39
N ASP A 38 6.69 13.33 26.08
CA ASP A 38 7.03 14.37 27.05
C ASP A 38 5.84 14.91 27.87
N ARG A 39 4.61 14.49 27.53
CA ARG A 39 3.35 14.95 28.12
C ARG A 39 2.33 13.83 28.31
N GLY A 40 1.37 14.05 29.19
CA GLY A 40 0.20 13.17 29.35
C GLY A 40 -0.79 13.27 28.18
N ILE A 41 -1.58 12.22 27.97
CA ILE A 41 -2.74 12.19 27.09
C ILE A 41 -3.98 12.24 27.98
N ALA A 42 -4.76 13.33 27.88
CA ALA A 42 -5.97 13.50 28.67
C ALA A 42 -7.10 12.55 28.26
N ASP A 43 -7.14 12.15 26.98
CA ASP A 43 -8.19 11.32 26.41
C ASP A 43 -7.61 10.42 25.31
N ILE A 44 -7.67 9.11 25.56
CA ILE A 44 -7.43 8.08 24.57
C ILE A 44 -8.54 7.02 24.61
N SER A 45 -8.98 6.61 23.43
CA SER A 45 -9.98 5.57 23.19
C SER A 45 -9.44 4.59 22.15
N LEU A 46 -9.81 3.32 22.27
CA LEU A 46 -9.50 2.29 21.29
C LEU A 46 -10.78 1.93 20.53
N ILE A 47 -10.69 1.97 19.20
CA ILE A 47 -11.76 1.56 18.30
C ILE A 47 -11.30 0.29 17.59
N ALA A 48 -12.17 -0.72 17.57
CA ALA A 48 -11.94 -1.97 16.83
C ALA A 48 -12.99 -2.11 15.73
N GLU A 49 -12.54 -2.49 14.54
CA GLU A 49 -13.37 -2.64 13.36
C GLU A 49 -13.13 -4.01 12.72
N SER A 50 -14.21 -4.77 12.52
CA SER A 50 -14.19 -6.02 11.77
C SER A 50 -15.53 -6.27 11.08
N PRO A 51 -15.53 -6.82 9.84
CA PRO A 51 -16.77 -7.22 9.20
C PRO A 51 -17.49 -8.34 9.95
N VAL A 52 -16.76 -9.18 10.68
CA VAL A 52 -17.26 -10.47 11.21
C VAL A 52 -17.27 -10.58 12.73
N PHE A 53 -16.74 -9.61 13.48
CA PHE A 53 -16.77 -9.63 14.94
C PHE A 53 -17.45 -8.40 15.53
N ASP A 54 -18.10 -8.61 16.67
CA ASP A 54 -18.54 -7.56 17.58
C ASP A 54 -17.52 -7.39 18.71
N PHE A 55 -17.39 -6.15 19.20
CA PHE A 55 -16.38 -5.79 20.18
C PHE A 55 -16.99 -5.09 21.39
N THR A 56 -16.45 -5.40 22.56
CA THR A 56 -16.63 -4.62 23.79
C THR A 56 -15.26 -4.26 24.32
N ILE A 57 -14.97 -2.97 24.43
CA ILE A 57 -13.67 -2.44 24.86
C ILE A 57 -13.83 -1.73 26.20
N LYS A 58 -12.97 -2.07 27.16
CA LYS A 58 -12.94 -1.48 28.50
C LYS A 58 -11.53 -1.00 28.87
N PRO A 59 -11.39 0.19 29.49
CA PRO A 59 -12.42 1.22 29.59
C PRO A 59 -12.75 1.77 28.18
N LYS A 60 -13.87 2.48 28.01
CA LYS A 60 -14.20 3.12 26.72
C LYS A 60 -13.21 4.24 26.38
N ARG A 61 -12.71 4.90 27.42
CA ARG A 61 -11.82 6.06 27.40
C ARG A 61 -10.94 6.03 28.64
N MET A 62 -9.70 6.51 28.52
CA MET A 62 -8.83 6.76 29.67
C MET A 62 -7.90 7.95 29.45
N ALA A 63 -7.28 8.42 30.52
CA ALA A 63 -6.09 9.26 30.46
C ALA A 63 -4.84 8.40 30.69
N ILE A 64 -3.72 8.78 30.08
CA ILE A 64 -2.42 8.14 30.31
C ILE A 64 -1.37 9.21 30.54
N GLN A 65 -0.82 9.26 31.74
CA GLN A 65 0.23 10.20 32.11
C GLN A 65 1.54 9.89 31.38
N LYS A 66 2.47 10.84 31.41
CA LYS A 66 3.84 10.60 30.94
C LYS A 66 4.44 9.39 31.66
N ASP A 67 5.14 8.56 30.92
CA ASP A 67 5.81 7.32 31.33
C ASP A 67 4.88 6.24 31.92
N GLN A 68 3.56 6.45 31.87
CA GLN A 68 2.58 5.52 32.39
C GLN A 68 2.35 4.35 31.43
N ARG A 69 2.17 3.16 32.00
CA ARG A 69 1.66 1.96 31.31
C ARG A 69 0.21 1.70 31.70
N THR A 70 -0.59 1.28 30.73
CA THR A 70 -2.00 0.92 30.92
C THR A 70 -2.43 -0.07 29.83
N TYR A 71 -3.69 -0.49 29.82
CA TYR A 71 -4.22 -1.34 28.76
C TYR A 71 -5.71 -1.10 28.52
N PHE A 72 -6.13 -1.41 27.30
CA PHE A 72 -7.52 -1.71 26.99
C PHE A 72 -7.74 -3.22 27.06
N GLU A 73 -8.80 -3.64 27.73
CA GLU A 73 -9.34 -5.00 27.65
C GLU A 73 -10.33 -5.05 26.49
N VAL A 74 -10.04 -5.92 25.52
CA VAL A 74 -10.86 -6.11 24.32
C VAL A 74 -11.53 -7.47 24.43
N THR A 75 -12.85 -7.44 24.48
CA THR A 75 -13.68 -8.62 24.35
C THR A 75 -14.27 -8.67 22.96
N MET A 76 -14.14 -9.81 22.30
CA MET A 76 -14.57 -10.02 20.92
C MET A 76 -15.43 -11.28 20.80
N SER A 77 -16.50 -11.23 20.00
CA SER A 77 -17.37 -12.36 19.69
C SER A 77 -17.72 -12.37 18.19
N PRO A 78 -17.78 -13.54 17.53
CA PRO A 78 -18.22 -13.63 16.13
C PRO A 78 -19.67 -13.13 15.99
N LYS A 79 -19.96 -12.44 14.90
CA LYS A 79 -21.34 -12.13 14.49
C LYS A 79 -22.07 -13.42 14.10
N ALA A 80 -23.40 -13.41 14.17
CA ALA A 80 -24.21 -14.55 13.72
C ALA A 80 -23.90 -14.92 12.26
N SER A 81 -23.78 -16.22 11.98
CA SER A 81 -23.56 -16.80 10.63
C SER A 81 -22.18 -16.57 9.99
N VAL A 82 -21.16 -16.25 10.79
CA VAL A 82 -19.77 -16.14 10.30
C VAL A 82 -19.19 -17.52 10.02
N LYS A 83 -18.60 -17.70 8.83
CA LYS A 83 -17.88 -18.93 8.47
C LYS A 83 -16.55 -19.00 9.24
N THR A 84 -16.09 -20.20 9.54
CA THR A 84 -14.71 -20.37 10.03
C THR A 84 -13.73 -19.88 8.96
N GLY A 85 -12.69 -19.17 9.39
CA GLY A 85 -11.63 -18.70 8.51
C GLY A 85 -10.73 -17.67 9.19
N ASN A 86 -9.73 -17.23 8.44
CA ASN A 86 -8.78 -16.22 8.90
C ASN A 86 -9.35 -14.82 8.64
N TYR A 87 -9.45 -14.02 9.70
CA TYR A 87 -9.96 -12.66 9.62
C TYR A 87 -8.98 -11.70 10.24
N SER A 88 -8.86 -10.52 9.61
CA SER A 88 -8.12 -9.41 10.17
C SER A 88 -9.04 -8.52 11.01
N ILE A 89 -8.50 -7.98 12.09
CA ILE A 89 -9.16 -7.02 12.97
C ILE A 89 -8.33 -5.75 12.95
N ASN A 90 -8.95 -4.62 12.63
CA ASN A 90 -8.25 -3.33 12.62
C ASN A 90 -8.54 -2.59 13.93
N PHE A 91 -7.49 -1.98 14.48
CA PHE A 91 -7.56 -1.17 15.68
C PHE A 91 -7.08 0.25 15.39
N ARG A 92 -7.78 1.24 15.94
CA ARG A 92 -7.38 2.65 15.93
C ARG A 92 -7.33 3.17 17.36
N LEU A 93 -6.22 3.78 17.74
CA LEU A 93 -6.10 4.54 18.97
C LEU A 93 -6.31 6.01 18.66
N VAL A 94 -7.27 6.62 19.32
CA VAL A 94 -7.76 7.96 18.98
C VAL A 94 -7.97 8.80 20.23
N GLY A 95 -7.93 10.12 20.12
CA GLY A 95 -8.19 11.05 21.22
C GLY A 95 -9.13 12.18 20.82
N GLY A 96 -9.74 12.81 21.82
CA GLY A 96 -10.64 13.95 21.64
C GLY A 96 -11.85 13.62 20.77
N ASP A 97 -12.55 12.52 21.08
CA ASP A 97 -13.72 12.03 20.34
C ASP A 97 -13.44 11.71 18.85
N ASP A 98 -12.42 10.88 18.60
CA ASP A 98 -12.00 10.45 17.24
C ASP A 98 -11.44 11.59 16.34
N LYS A 99 -11.09 12.75 16.92
CA LYS A 99 -10.51 13.89 16.17
C LYS A 99 -9.00 13.79 15.97
N ARG A 100 -8.31 13.03 16.82
CA ARG A 100 -6.86 12.84 16.77
C ARG A 100 -6.54 11.36 16.68
N LEU A 101 -5.84 10.94 15.63
CA LEU A 101 -5.31 9.58 15.50
C LEU A 101 -3.94 9.48 16.17
N PHE A 102 -3.75 8.49 17.04
CA PHE A 102 -2.45 8.17 17.64
C PHE A 102 -1.76 7.01 16.93
N LYS A 103 -2.48 5.92 16.64
CA LYS A 103 -1.91 4.71 16.03
C LYS A 103 -2.98 3.85 15.38
N ILE A 104 -2.61 3.15 14.30
CA ILE A 104 -3.40 2.09 13.67
C ILE A 104 -2.56 0.81 13.70
N PHE A 105 -3.20 -0.33 13.94
CA PHE A 105 -2.57 -1.64 13.85
C PHE A 105 -3.63 -2.73 13.63
N SER A 106 -3.21 -3.91 13.18
CA SER A 106 -4.10 -5.03 12.91
C SER A 106 -3.66 -6.32 13.61
N LEU A 107 -4.61 -7.20 13.90
CA LEU A 107 -4.38 -8.56 14.37
C LEU A 107 -4.90 -9.58 13.35
N ASN A 108 -4.16 -10.67 13.16
CA ASN A 108 -4.54 -11.77 12.27
C ASN A 108 -4.90 -13.01 13.10
N MET A 109 -5.86 -13.79 12.61
CA MET A 109 -6.26 -15.06 13.23
C MET A 109 -5.76 -16.22 12.37
N SER A 110 -5.20 -17.25 13.03
CA SER A 110 -4.68 -18.46 12.40
C SER A 110 -5.53 -19.68 12.80
N GLU A 111 -5.77 -20.60 11.87
CA GLU A 111 -6.40 -21.90 12.15
C GLU A 111 -5.51 -22.80 13.02
N SER A 112 -6.14 -23.58 13.92
CA SER A 112 -5.52 -24.70 14.63
C SER A 112 -5.62 -25.98 13.78
N GLU A 113 -4.50 -26.66 13.54
CA GLU A 113 -4.43 -27.97 12.84
C GLU A 113 -4.99 -29.14 13.66
N ALA A 114 -5.70 -30.07 12.98
CA ALA A 114 -5.56 -31.53 13.05
C ALA A 114 -6.60 -32.25 12.15
N PRO A 115 -6.41 -33.52 11.74
CA PRO A 115 -5.26 -34.13 11.09
C PRO A 115 -5.60 -34.75 9.70
N GLU A 116 -4.54 -35.18 9.03
CA GLU A 116 -4.39 -35.81 7.72
C GLU A 116 -5.36 -36.98 7.39
N SER A 117 -5.97 -36.96 6.20
CA SER A 117 -6.17 -38.18 5.40
C SER A 117 -6.46 -37.92 3.91
N ALA A 118 -5.72 -38.68 3.09
CA ALA A 118 -6.04 -39.22 1.77
C ALA A 118 -5.67 -38.43 0.48
N GLN A 119 -4.68 -39.04 -0.19
CA GLN A 119 -4.04 -38.77 -1.47
C GLN A 119 -4.96 -38.73 -2.71
N ALA A 120 -4.39 -38.12 -3.76
CA ALA A 120 -4.90 -37.89 -5.12
C ALA A 120 -5.12 -39.18 -5.96
N PRO A 121 -5.65 -39.09 -7.21
CA PRO A 121 -4.76 -38.79 -8.35
C PRO A 121 -5.38 -37.97 -9.52
N LYS A 122 -4.49 -37.35 -10.32
CA LYS A 122 -4.62 -37.05 -11.77
C LYS A 122 -3.58 -37.96 -12.51
N PRO A 123 -3.55 -38.18 -13.85
CA PRO A 123 -4.03 -37.31 -14.95
C PRO A 123 -4.58 -38.01 -16.22
N GLY A 124 -5.13 -37.21 -17.16
CA GLY A 124 -5.39 -37.63 -18.55
C GLY A 124 -5.58 -36.43 -19.49
N ALA A 125 -4.81 -36.40 -20.58
CA ALA A 125 -4.72 -35.32 -21.58
C ALA A 125 -5.67 -35.56 -22.80
N PRO A 126 -5.77 -34.66 -23.82
CA PRO A 126 -7.03 -34.19 -24.39
C PRO A 126 -7.35 -34.71 -25.81
N PRO A 127 -8.53 -34.40 -26.39
CA PRO A 127 -8.70 -34.47 -27.84
C PRO A 127 -9.08 -33.14 -28.52
N LYS A 128 -8.21 -32.79 -29.48
CA LYS A 128 -8.38 -32.40 -30.89
C LYS A 128 -9.49 -31.42 -31.37
N ARG A 129 -8.97 -30.49 -32.18
CA ARG A 129 -9.54 -29.38 -32.95
C ARG A 129 -10.28 -29.86 -34.22
N GLY A 130 -11.45 -29.30 -34.50
CA GLY A 130 -12.12 -29.33 -35.81
C GLY A 130 -12.18 -27.92 -36.42
N LYS A 131 -11.96 -27.81 -37.74
CA LYS A 131 -11.96 -26.57 -38.54
C LYS A 131 -13.32 -26.36 -39.27
N PRO A 132 -13.61 -25.15 -39.80
CA PRO A 132 -14.94 -24.56 -39.87
C PRO A 132 -15.67 -24.76 -41.21
N ALA A 133 -16.98 -24.48 -41.22
CA ALA A 133 -17.81 -24.42 -42.42
C ALA A 133 -18.08 -22.97 -42.86
N GLU A 134 -18.10 -22.82 -44.16
CA GLU A 134 -18.13 -21.62 -45.01
C GLU A 134 -19.57 -21.14 -45.27
N VAL A 135 -19.81 -19.82 -45.28
CA VAL A 135 -21.08 -19.22 -45.72
C VAL A 135 -20.79 -18.20 -46.82
N LYS A 136 -21.43 -18.39 -47.98
CA LYS A 136 -21.37 -17.51 -49.16
C LYS A 136 -22.27 -16.26 -49.02
N PRO A 137 -21.97 -15.17 -49.75
CA PRO A 137 -22.65 -13.88 -49.62
C PRO A 137 -23.75 -13.62 -50.67
N ALA A 138 -24.65 -12.67 -50.37
CA ALA A 138 -25.48 -11.89 -51.31
C ALA A 138 -25.35 -10.42 -50.85
N GLY A 139 -24.95 -9.42 -51.63
CA GLY A 139 -25.53 -8.84 -52.84
C GLY A 139 -25.34 -7.30 -52.71
N PRO A 140 -25.21 -6.52 -53.80
CA PRO A 140 -24.46 -5.25 -53.77
C PRO A 140 -25.33 -4.02 -53.49
N THR A 141 -24.74 -2.97 -52.90
CA THR A 141 -25.30 -1.61 -52.93
C THR A 141 -24.20 -0.60 -53.27
N ALA A 142 -24.56 0.38 -54.10
CA ALA A 142 -23.68 1.23 -54.89
C ALA A 142 -22.69 2.08 -54.06
N ALA A 143 -21.42 2.06 -54.47
CA ALA A 143 -20.34 2.85 -53.87
C ALA A 143 -20.23 4.24 -54.53
N ALA A 144 -20.16 5.27 -53.70
CA ALA A 144 -19.64 6.57 -54.10
C ALA A 144 -18.12 6.48 -54.36
N LYS A 145 -17.64 7.19 -55.39
CA LYS A 145 -16.24 7.21 -55.82
C LYS A 145 -15.32 7.69 -54.68
N PRO A 146 -14.28 6.96 -54.27
CA PRO A 146 -13.31 7.45 -53.29
C PRO A 146 -12.48 8.61 -53.88
N PRO A 147 -12.03 9.56 -53.04
CA PRO A 147 -11.10 10.60 -53.47
C PRO A 147 -9.78 9.99 -53.96
N PRO A 148 -9.04 10.70 -54.84
CA PRO A 148 -7.78 10.21 -55.38
C PRO A 148 -6.78 9.92 -54.25
N PRO A 149 -5.90 8.91 -54.42
CA PRO A 149 -4.90 8.56 -53.42
C PRO A 149 -3.98 9.75 -53.15
N ASP A 150 -3.79 10.03 -51.85
CA ASP A 150 -2.84 11.04 -51.39
C ASP A 150 -1.42 10.53 -51.70
N ASN A 151 -0.84 11.02 -52.80
CA ASN A 151 0.52 10.69 -53.24
C ASN A 151 1.60 11.45 -52.46
N ARG A 152 1.27 12.05 -51.31
CA ARG A 152 2.30 12.56 -50.40
C ARG A 152 3.07 11.38 -49.80
N PRO A 153 4.42 11.42 -49.79
CA PRO A 153 5.20 10.43 -49.07
C PRO A 153 4.67 10.36 -47.63
N PRO A 154 4.52 9.16 -47.04
CA PRO A 154 4.24 9.06 -45.61
C PRO A 154 5.29 9.90 -44.90
N ALA A 155 4.85 10.78 -43.99
CA ALA A 155 5.78 11.49 -43.11
C ALA A 155 6.74 10.43 -42.53
N PRO A 156 8.06 10.70 -42.52
CA PRO A 156 9.02 9.73 -41.99
C PRO A 156 8.50 9.28 -40.63
N ALA A 157 8.44 7.96 -40.42
CA ALA A 157 8.10 7.41 -39.12
C ALA A 157 8.97 8.14 -38.11
N ARG A 158 8.34 8.92 -37.22
CA ARG A 158 9.07 9.42 -36.06
C ARG A 158 9.52 8.17 -35.34
N ASP A 159 10.81 7.89 -35.36
CA ASP A 159 11.42 6.93 -34.46
C ASP A 159 11.09 7.42 -33.05
N ASN A 160 10.01 6.90 -32.48
CA ASN A 160 9.76 7.10 -31.07
C ASN A 160 10.94 6.42 -30.36
N PRO A 161 11.68 7.13 -29.50
CA PRO A 161 12.71 6.49 -28.70
C PRO A 161 12.09 5.30 -27.94
N PRO A 162 12.85 4.22 -27.69
CA PRO A 162 12.34 3.08 -26.94
C PRO A 162 11.80 3.58 -25.60
N GLU A 163 10.55 3.23 -25.30
CA GLU A 163 9.87 3.53 -24.04
C GLU A 163 10.74 2.98 -22.89
N MET A 164 11.49 3.86 -22.20
CA MET A 164 12.32 3.46 -21.07
C MET A 164 11.42 3.10 -19.90
N THR A 165 11.03 1.83 -19.83
CA THR A 165 10.38 1.27 -18.66
C THR A 165 11.42 1.19 -17.54
N LEU A 166 11.17 1.84 -16.41
CA LEU A 166 12.01 1.70 -15.22
C LEU A 166 11.73 0.36 -14.53
N PHE A 167 12.78 -0.27 -14.00
CA PHE A 167 12.71 -1.59 -13.37
C PHE A 167 13.33 -1.57 -11.98
N ALA A 168 12.70 -2.26 -11.04
CA ALA A 168 13.28 -2.57 -9.72
C ALA A 168 12.94 -4.00 -9.30
N THR A 169 13.86 -4.66 -8.59
CA THR A 169 13.68 -6.04 -8.12
C THR A 169 13.67 -6.10 -6.61
N GLY A 170 12.51 -6.40 -6.03
CA GLY A 170 12.37 -6.65 -4.60
C GLY A 170 12.91 -8.03 -4.22
N ARG A 171 13.53 -8.13 -3.05
CA ARG A 171 13.90 -9.40 -2.41
C ARG A 171 13.10 -9.62 -1.14
N PRO A 172 12.80 -10.87 -0.78
CA PRO A 172 12.05 -11.19 0.42
C PRO A 172 12.88 -10.85 1.67
N THR A 173 12.18 -10.43 2.71
CA THR A 173 12.74 -10.24 4.04
C THR A 173 12.17 -11.25 5.02
N THR A 174 13.01 -11.75 5.94
CA THR A 174 12.59 -12.50 7.13
C THR A 174 12.45 -11.60 8.35
N ASN A 175 12.97 -10.36 8.27
CA ASN A 175 12.83 -9.33 9.28
C ASN A 175 11.81 -8.31 8.77
N ARG A 176 10.58 -8.38 9.25
CA ARG A 176 9.53 -7.43 8.89
C ARG A 176 9.91 -6.04 9.43
N PRO A 177 9.73 -4.94 8.67
CA PRO A 177 9.88 -3.60 9.22
C PRO A 177 8.74 -3.31 10.20
N ASP A 178 9.09 -2.66 11.30
CA ASP A 178 8.12 -2.12 12.25
C ASP A 178 7.63 -0.80 11.69
N VAL A 179 6.46 -0.80 11.02
CA VAL A 179 5.89 0.39 10.36
C VAL A 179 5.63 1.51 11.39
N ASP A 180 6.64 2.34 11.62
CA ASP A 180 6.69 3.38 12.63
C ASP A 180 7.07 4.75 12.05
N GLY A 181 7.28 4.79 10.74
CA GLY A 181 7.55 5.97 9.92
C GLY A 181 9.04 6.22 9.77
N THR A 182 9.91 5.37 10.32
CA THR A 182 11.36 5.53 10.27
C THR A 182 12.00 4.43 9.43
N LEU A 183 12.97 4.79 8.58
CA LEU A 183 13.66 3.81 7.74
C LEU A 183 14.86 3.16 8.44
N ALA A 184 14.79 3.00 9.77
CA ALA A 184 15.89 2.51 10.59
C ALA A 184 15.98 0.98 10.65
N ASP A 185 14.91 0.27 10.30
CA ASP A 185 14.84 -1.17 10.43
C ASP A 185 15.86 -1.93 9.56
N PRO A 186 16.39 -3.07 10.06
CA PRO A 186 17.29 -3.90 9.27
C PRO A 186 16.74 -4.36 7.92
N ALA A 187 15.42 -4.47 7.78
CA ALA A 187 14.73 -4.83 6.54
C ALA A 187 15.13 -3.93 5.36
N TRP A 188 15.32 -2.63 5.63
CA TRP A 188 15.62 -1.60 4.64
C TRP A 188 17.06 -1.63 4.12
N LYS A 189 17.98 -2.31 4.81
CA LYS A 189 19.40 -2.36 4.40
C LYS A 189 19.64 -3.22 3.16
N ARG A 190 18.72 -4.14 2.84
CA ARG A 190 18.82 -5.08 1.70
C ARG A 190 17.66 -4.96 0.72
N SER A 191 16.80 -3.95 0.91
CA SER A 191 15.69 -3.68 0.01
C SER A 191 16.19 -3.18 -1.34
N ALA A 192 15.37 -3.37 -2.38
CA ALA A 192 15.58 -2.68 -3.64
C ALA A 192 15.53 -1.16 -3.41
N VAL A 193 16.42 -0.42 -4.06
CA VAL A 193 16.39 1.04 -4.05
C VAL A 193 15.72 1.52 -5.33
N VAL A 194 14.70 2.33 -5.17
CA VAL A 194 13.92 2.98 -6.21
C VAL A 194 14.29 4.47 -6.17
N SER A 195 15.04 4.93 -7.16
CA SER A 195 15.57 6.29 -7.24
C SER A 195 15.42 6.86 -8.66
N GLY A 196 15.92 8.08 -8.88
CA GLY A 196 15.84 8.73 -10.20
C GLY A 196 14.47 9.37 -10.47
N PHE A 197 13.86 9.95 -9.43
CA PHE A 197 12.59 10.66 -9.57
C PHE A 197 12.76 11.88 -10.49
N SER A 198 11.85 12.00 -11.45
CA SER A 198 11.83 13.09 -12.42
C SER A 198 10.82 14.15 -12.01
N SER A 199 11.14 15.41 -12.26
CA SER A 199 10.18 16.50 -12.08
C SER A 199 9.15 16.50 -13.21
N ALA A 200 7.90 16.81 -12.87
CA ALA A 200 6.82 16.99 -13.84
C ALA A 200 7.02 18.22 -14.74
N SER A 201 7.85 19.18 -14.33
CA SER A 201 8.28 20.30 -15.19
C SER A 201 9.41 19.92 -16.15
N GLY A 202 9.87 18.67 -16.12
CA GLY A 202 11.07 18.20 -16.82
C GLY A 202 12.33 18.38 -15.98
N GLY A 203 13.32 17.53 -16.25
CA GLY A 203 14.60 17.52 -15.52
C GLY A 203 14.58 16.74 -14.20
N GLN A 204 15.68 16.86 -13.46
CA GLN A 204 15.85 16.20 -12.17
C GLN A 204 15.00 16.89 -11.09
N ALA A 205 14.48 16.10 -10.16
CA ALA A 205 13.83 16.61 -8.95
C ALA A 205 14.77 17.56 -8.19
N VAL A 206 14.25 18.72 -7.77
CA VAL A 206 14.93 19.64 -6.84
C VAL A 206 15.06 18.99 -5.47
N TYR A 207 14.02 18.25 -5.06
CA TYR A 207 13.99 17.55 -3.78
C TYR A 207 14.11 16.04 -3.96
N ASP A 208 15.27 15.52 -3.59
CA ASP A 208 15.56 14.10 -3.69
C ASP A 208 14.48 13.25 -3.00
N THR A 209 14.06 12.22 -3.72
CA THR A 209 13.12 11.22 -3.25
C THR A 209 13.72 9.84 -3.54
N THR A 210 13.75 9.00 -2.52
CA THR A 210 14.21 7.62 -2.63
C THR A 210 13.15 6.72 -2.03
N ALA A 211 12.82 5.64 -2.71
CA ALA A 211 11.98 4.60 -2.17
C ALA A 211 12.77 3.29 -1.98
N LEU A 212 12.35 2.51 -1.01
CA LEU A 212 12.91 1.23 -0.60
C LEU A 212 11.82 0.19 -0.72
N LEU A 213 12.13 -0.95 -1.34
CA LEU A 213 11.15 -1.98 -1.65
C LEU A 213 11.63 -3.36 -1.20
N THR A 214 10.84 -3.99 -0.34
CA THR A 214 11.00 -5.40 0.06
C THR A 214 9.62 -6.02 0.28
N PHE A 215 9.56 -7.32 0.53
CA PHE A 215 8.29 -8.02 0.73
C PHE A 215 8.51 -9.26 1.60
N ASP A 216 7.43 -9.84 2.10
CA ASP A 216 7.43 -11.19 2.65
C ASP A 216 6.26 -11.99 2.08
N ARG A 217 5.86 -13.08 2.74
CA ARG A 217 4.76 -13.93 2.27
C ARG A 217 3.39 -13.24 2.22
N GLU A 218 3.20 -12.18 2.98
CA GLU A 218 1.90 -11.55 3.23
C GLU A 218 1.85 -10.11 2.73
N MET A 219 2.97 -9.40 2.80
CA MET A 219 3.04 -7.95 2.65
C MET A 219 4.07 -7.53 1.59
N LEU A 220 3.71 -6.51 0.82
CA LEU A 220 4.66 -5.64 0.13
C LEU A 220 5.00 -4.46 1.04
N TYR A 221 6.30 -4.21 1.26
CA TYR A 221 6.78 -3.11 2.08
C TYR A 221 7.41 -2.02 1.21
N LEU A 222 7.00 -0.78 1.46
CA LEU A 222 7.58 0.41 0.85
C LEU A 222 8.03 1.39 1.93
N GLY A 223 9.30 1.76 1.89
CA GLY A 223 9.83 2.92 2.60
C GLY A 223 10.04 4.06 1.61
N VAL A 224 9.66 5.29 1.92
CA VAL A 224 9.90 6.45 1.06
C VAL A 224 10.56 7.53 1.90
N LEU A 225 11.71 8.02 1.46
CA LEU A 225 12.42 9.14 2.04
C LEU A 225 12.31 10.34 1.09
N CYS A 226 11.88 11.47 1.63
CA CYS A 226 11.67 12.71 0.91
C CYS A 226 12.49 13.82 1.56
N SER A 227 13.53 14.27 0.88
CA SER A 227 14.29 15.47 1.26
C SER A 227 13.42 16.70 1.07
N ASP A 228 13.55 17.72 1.91
CA ASP A 228 12.75 18.94 1.89
C ASP A 228 13.57 20.16 2.37
N GLU A 229 13.08 21.38 2.17
CA GLU A 229 13.67 22.57 2.79
C GLU A 229 13.37 22.61 4.29
N ASP A 230 12.15 22.24 4.68
CA ASP A 230 11.67 22.20 6.05
C ASP A 230 10.38 21.38 6.14
N ALA A 231 10.50 20.16 6.68
CA ALA A 231 9.39 19.23 6.82
C ALA A 231 8.30 19.74 7.79
N SER A 232 8.59 20.74 8.62
CA SER A 232 7.59 21.34 9.51
C SER A 232 6.55 22.16 8.75
N LEU A 233 6.88 22.65 7.54
CA LEU A 233 5.98 23.43 6.69
C LEU A 233 4.98 22.59 5.89
N LEU A 234 5.19 21.28 5.83
CA LEU A 234 4.37 20.36 5.04
C LEU A 234 2.95 20.22 5.62
N GLY A 235 1.95 20.36 4.76
CA GLY A 235 0.53 20.27 5.08
C GLY A 235 -0.21 19.18 4.32
N GLU A 236 -1.54 19.25 4.34
CA GLU A 236 -2.42 18.22 3.74
C GLU A 236 -2.44 18.22 2.20
N SER A 237 -1.96 19.30 1.59
CA SER A 237 -1.75 19.36 0.13
C SER A 237 -0.45 18.67 -0.29
N ASP A 238 0.48 18.43 0.63
CA ASP A 238 1.68 17.62 0.37
C ASP A 238 1.34 16.13 0.54
N PHE A 239 1.85 15.28 -0.35
CA PHE A 239 1.62 13.84 -0.26
C PHE A 239 2.63 13.02 -1.04
N VAL A 240 2.75 11.75 -0.65
CA VAL A 240 3.25 10.67 -1.51
C VAL A 240 2.06 9.81 -1.91
N GLU A 241 1.95 9.47 -3.19
CA GLU A 241 0.94 8.58 -3.72
C GLU A 241 1.60 7.37 -4.38
N ILE A 242 1.24 6.19 -3.89
CA ILE A 242 1.63 4.90 -4.45
C ILE A 242 0.50 4.41 -5.33
N ILE A 243 0.79 4.15 -6.61
CA ILE A 243 -0.12 3.47 -7.53
C ILE A 243 0.47 2.10 -7.82
N LEU A 244 -0.24 1.05 -7.43
CA LEU A 244 0.18 -0.34 -7.55
C LEU A 244 -0.85 -1.13 -8.37
N ALA A 245 -0.40 -1.91 -9.34
CA ALA A 245 -1.25 -2.84 -10.07
C ALA A 245 -0.51 -4.15 -10.37
N ARG A 246 -1.24 -5.23 -10.56
CA ARG A 246 -0.66 -6.47 -11.09
C ARG A 246 -0.48 -6.32 -12.60
N LYS A 247 0.63 -6.81 -13.16
CA LYS A 247 0.85 -6.78 -14.61
C LYS A 247 0.11 -7.93 -15.31
N ILE A 248 -1.21 -7.93 -15.19
CA ILE A 248 -2.13 -8.87 -15.83
C ILE A 248 -3.26 -8.10 -16.54
N PRO A 249 -3.87 -8.68 -17.60
CA PRO A 249 -4.97 -8.02 -18.30
C PRO A 249 -6.11 -7.62 -17.36
N ASN A 250 -6.62 -6.39 -17.54
CA ASN A 250 -7.74 -5.82 -16.78
C ASN A 250 -7.55 -5.78 -15.25
N SER A 251 -6.30 -5.86 -14.75
CA SER A 251 -6.05 -5.59 -13.34
C SER A 251 -6.47 -4.16 -13.00
N PRO A 252 -7.26 -3.93 -11.94
CA PRO A 252 -7.35 -2.60 -11.37
C PRO A 252 -5.98 -2.16 -10.85
N ALA A 253 -5.79 -0.84 -10.76
CA ALA A 253 -4.72 -0.24 -9.99
C ALA A 253 -5.27 0.25 -8.65
N TYR A 254 -4.40 0.32 -7.66
CA TYR A 254 -4.72 0.73 -6.30
C TYR A 254 -3.88 1.95 -5.98
N SER A 255 -4.53 3.08 -5.68
CA SER A 255 -3.89 4.30 -5.20
C SER A 255 -3.93 4.35 -3.67
N ILE A 256 -2.78 4.62 -3.07
CA ILE A 256 -2.61 4.88 -1.63
C ILE A 256 -1.87 6.22 -1.52
N LYS A 257 -2.61 7.26 -1.16
CA LYS A 257 -2.10 8.62 -0.96
C LYS A 257 -1.93 8.90 0.52
N VAL A 258 -0.73 9.24 0.95
CA VAL A 258 -0.40 9.53 2.35
C VAL A 258 0.18 10.93 2.48
N THR A 259 -0.40 11.74 3.37
CA THR A 259 0.09 13.09 3.67
C THR A 259 1.18 13.05 4.74
N PRO A 260 2.05 14.07 4.82
CA PRO A 260 3.00 14.25 5.93
C PRO A 260 2.33 14.40 7.30
N GLY A 261 1.01 14.65 7.34
CA GLY A 261 0.17 14.64 8.54
C GLY A 261 -0.26 13.25 9.00
N ASN A 262 0.25 12.18 8.37
CA ASN A 262 -0.12 10.78 8.63
C ASN A 262 -1.60 10.48 8.34
N THR A 263 -2.13 11.06 7.26
CA THR A 263 -3.48 10.77 6.75
C THR A 263 -3.39 9.99 5.46
N ALA A 264 -4.02 8.81 5.38
CA ALA A 264 -4.12 8.04 4.15
C ALA A 264 -5.50 8.15 3.47
N ARG A 265 -5.50 8.24 2.14
CA ARG A 265 -6.68 8.04 1.30
C ARG A 265 -6.38 6.96 0.27
N CYS A 266 -7.28 6.00 0.15
CA CYS A 266 -7.13 4.85 -0.72
C CYS A 266 -8.26 4.80 -1.76
N SER A 267 -7.89 4.49 -2.99
CA SER A 267 -8.82 4.41 -4.13
C SER A 267 -8.49 3.22 -5.01
N ILE A 268 -9.51 2.60 -5.59
CA ILE A 268 -9.36 1.67 -6.70
C ILE A 268 -9.53 2.45 -8.01
N LEU A 269 -8.62 2.21 -8.95
CA LEU A 269 -8.61 2.80 -10.29
C LEU A 269 -8.88 1.68 -11.29
N HIS A 270 -9.97 1.80 -12.04
CA HIS A 270 -10.30 0.83 -13.07
C HIS A 270 -9.86 1.34 -14.45
N PRO A 271 -9.39 0.45 -15.35
CA PRO A 271 -9.05 0.85 -16.71
C PRO A 271 -10.25 1.33 -17.54
N ASP A 272 -11.45 0.82 -17.26
CA ASP A 272 -12.63 0.87 -18.13
C ASP A 272 -13.88 1.47 -17.46
N ARG A 273 -13.83 1.78 -16.17
CA ARG A 273 -14.95 2.35 -15.41
C ARG A 273 -14.46 3.34 -14.37
N GLN A 274 -15.40 4.09 -13.79
CA GLN A 274 -15.05 4.99 -12.70
C GLN A 274 -14.44 4.20 -11.53
N GLY A 275 -13.33 4.72 -11.02
CA GLY A 275 -12.75 4.28 -9.76
C GLY A 275 -13.62 4.66 -8.57
N GLY A 276 -13.15 4.32 -7.38
CA GLY A 276 -13.87 4.65 -6.15
C GLY A 276 -13.02 4.53 -4.91
N ARG A 277 -13.56 5.00 -3.78
CA ARG A 277 -12.95 4.82 -2.47
C ARG A 277 -12.74 3.33 -2.20
N TRP A 278 -11.56 2.99 -1.70
CA TRP A 278 -11.19 1.64 -1.30
C TRP A 278 -10.65 1.68 0.13
N ILE A 279 -10.95 0.66 0.93
CA ILE A 279 -10.46 0.54 2.30
C ILE A 279 -9.71 -0.79 2.39
N PRO A 280 -8.37 -0.80 2.23
CA PRO A 280 -7.59 -2.02 2.32
C PRO A 280 -7.62 -2.59 3.74
N SER A 281 -8.06 -3.84 3.87
CA SER A 281 -7.90 -4.59 5.13
C SER A 281 -6.43 -4.87 5.37
N GLY A 282 -5.91 -4.53 6.55
CA GLY A 282 -4.53 -4.81 6.98
C GLY A 282 -3.45 -3.84 6.47
N LEU A 283 -3.81 -2.75 5.78
CA LEU A 283 -2.85 -1.71 5.42
C LEU A 283 -2.28 -1.06 6.68
N CYS A 284 -0.96 -1.08 6.83
CA CYS A 284 -0.25 -0.31 7.84
C CYS A 284 0.54 0.82 7.16
N TYR A 285 0.53 2.00 7.76
CA TYR A 285 1.35 3.12 7.31
C TYR A 285 1.73 4.00 8.49
N ALA A 286 2.89 4.64 8.38
CA ALA A 286 3.36 5.60 9.35
C ALA A 286 4.26 6.64 8.69
N VAL A 287 4.25 7.85 9.25
CA VAL A 287 5.02 8.99 8.76
C VAL A 287 5.89 9.55 9.87
N SER A 288 7.12 9.92 9.53
CA SER A 288 8.01 10.70 10.39
C SER A 288 8.46 11.97 9.69
N LYS A 289 8.60 13.07 10.43
CA LYS A 289 9.11 14.36 9.94
C LYS A 289 10.26 14.81 10.84
N ALA A 290 11.39 15.16 10.24
CA ALA A 290 12.55 15.64 10.98
C ALA A 290 13.38 16.62 10.14
N GLY A 291 13.42 17.88 10.57
CA GLY A 291 14.22 18.93 9.93
C GLY A 291 13.92 19.05 8.44
N ARG A 292 14.88 18.64 7.62
CA ARG A 292 14.85 18.74 6.15
C ARG A 292 14.41 17.45 5.45
N ALA A 293 13.71 16.57 6.15
CA ALA A 293 13.23 15.32 5.57
C ALA A 293 11.93 14.86 6.21
N TRP A 294 11.18 14.09 5.45
CA TRP A 294 10.11 13.26 5.97
C TRP A 294 10.15 11.88 5.32
N SER A 295 9.64 10.89 6.03
CA SER A 295 9.60 9.52 5.57
C SER A 295 8.21 8.92 5.74
N LEU A 296 7.91 7.97 4.87
CA LEU A 296 6.71 7.16 4.87
C LEU A 296 7.13 5.70 4.89
N GLU A 297 6.55 4.91 5.79
CA GLU A 297 6.56 3.46 5.71
C GLU A 297 5.17 2.94 5.41
N LEU A 298 5.09 1.91 4.57
CA LEU A 298 3.88 1.24 4.14
C LEU A 298 4.08 -0.27 4.19
N ALA A 299 3.13 -0.99 4.77
CA ALA A 299 2.96 -2.43 4.60
C ALA A 299 1.60 -2.69 3.94
N ILE A 300 1.63 -3.16 2.69
CA ILE A 300 0.46 -3.39 1.85
C ILE A 300 0.23 -4.90 1.76
N PRO A 301 -0.88 -5.42 2.30
CA PRO A 301 -1.20 -6.83 2.17
C PRO A 301 -1.44 -7.21 0.71
N PHE A 302 -0.80 -8.28 0.22
CA PHE A 302 -1.06 -8.79 -1.13
C PHE A 302 -2.54 -9.11 -1.34
N ALA A 303 -3.20 -9.65 -0.31
CA ALA A 303 -4.63 -9.95 -0.33
C ALA A 303 -5.50 -8.72 -0.57
N ALA A 304 -5.10 -7.55 -0.05
CA ALA A 304 -5.84 -6.31 -0.23
C ALA A 304 -5.84 -5.85 -1.71
N VAL A 305 -4.79 -6.21 -2.45
CA VAL A 305 -4.61 -5.89 -3.87
C VAL A 305 -4.84 -7.09 -4.79
N GLY A 306 -5.61 -8.09 -4.32
CA GLY A 306 -6.05 -9.22 -5.13
C GLY A 306 -4.94 -10.23 -5.49
N ALA A 307 -3.93 -10.37 -4.64
CA ALA A 307 -2.87 -11.38 -4.74
C ALA A 307 -2.77 -12.20 -3.44
N GLN A 308 -2.23 -13.42 -3.50
CA GLN A 308 -2.00 -14.24 -2.29
C GLN A 308 -0.54 -14.19 -1.84
N TYR A 309 0.38 -14.39 -2.78
CA TYR A 309 1.82 -14.20 -2.68
C TYR A 309 2.34 -14.08 -4.12
N PRO A 310 3.31 -13.21 -4.42
CA PRO A 310 3.86 -13.13 -5.77
C PRO A 310 4.42 -14.50 -6.17
N ARG A 311 3.94 -15.03 -7.29
CA ARG A 311 4.61 -16.19 -7.90
C ARG A 311 5.99 -15.74 -8.37
N ALA A 312 6.94 -16.68 -8.50
CA ALA A 312 8.25 -16.38 -9.05
C ALA A 312 8.11 -15.61 -10.38
N ALA A 313 8.81 -14.48 -10.48
CA ALA A 313 8.78 -13.56 -11.62
C ALA A 313 7.42 -12.89 -11.92
N GLU A 314 6.49 -12.81 -10.94
CA GLU A 314 5.28 -12.00 -11.11
C GLU A 314 5.67 -10.51 -11.16
N LYS A 315 5.39 -9.90 -12.31
CA LYS A 315 5.62 -8.47 -12.54
C LYS A 315 4.43 -7.68 -12.01
N TRP A 316 4.77 -6.61 -11.32
CA TRP A 316 3.82 -5.59 -10.88
C TRP A 316 4.15 -4.27 -11.54
N LEU A 317 3.17 -3.40 -11.56
CA LEU A 317 3.28 -2.05 -12.05
C LEU A 317 3.25 -1.13 -10.83
N LEU A 318 4.24 -0.25 -10.72
CA LEU A 318 4.41 0.67 -9.61
C LEU A 318 4.65 2.08 -10.15
N ARG A 319 3.97 3.06 -9.56
CA ARG A 319 4.32 4.46 -9.65
C ARG A 319 4.29 5.09 -8.27
N ILE A 320 5.31 5.89 -8.01
CA ILE A 320 5.43 6.69 -6.79
C ILE A 320 5.42 8.14 -7.24
N ASN A 321 4.40 8.88 -6.81
CA ASN A 321 4.29 10.31 -7.02
C ASN A 321 4.58 11.02 -5.71
N ARG A 322 5.32 12.12 -5.76
CA ARG A 322 5.41 13.08 -4.67
C ARG A 322 4.82 14.39 -5.15
N ASN A 323 3.86 14.91 -4.40
CA ASN A 323 3.37 16.27 -4.55
C ASN A 323 3.87 17.06 -3.34
N LYS A 324 4.75 18.03 -3.60
CA LYS A 324 5.14 19.05 -2.66
C LYS A 324 4.40 20.33 -3.07
N ALA A 325 3.43 20.73 -2.27
CA ALA A 325 2.67 21.97 -2.47
C ALA A 325 3.19 23.10 -1.57
N SER A 326 3.83 22.76 -0.44
CA SER A 326 4.35 23.72 0.51
C SER A 326 5.75 24.18 0.13
N GLY A 327 6.02 25.46 0.36
CA GLY A 327 7.31 26.10 0.04
C GLY A 327 7.58 26.09 -1.46
N ASN A 328 8.73 25.58 -1.87
CA ASN A 328 9.05 25.45 -3.30
C ASN A 328 8.28 24.27 -3.89
N ALA A 329 7.11 24.56 -4.44
CA ALA A 329 6.21 23.54 -4.96
C ALA A 329 6.86 22.73 -6.09
N GLU A 330 6.73 21.41 -6.01
CA GLU A 330 7.29 20.48 -6.98
C GLU A 330 6.42 19.23 -7.06
N GLN A 331 6.24 18.71 -8.28
CA GLN A 331 5.66 17.38 -8.49
C GLN A 331 6.73 16.49 -9.08
N THR A 332 7.00 15.36 -8.45
CA THR A 332 7.97 14.39 -8.94
C THR A 332 7.37 13.00 -9.01
N TYR A 333 7.93 12.16 -9.87
CA TYR A 333 7.49 10.79 -10.02
C TYR A 333 8.64 9.87 -10.36
N TRP A 334 8.54 8.61 -9.93
CA TRP A 334 9.49 7.60 -10.35
C TRP A 334 9.26 7.18 -11.80
N SER A 335 8.01 6.94 -12.23
CA SER A 335 7.71 6.51 -13.60
C SER A 335 6.66 7.39 -14.27
N ALA A 336 6.99 7.95 -15.43
CA ALA A 336 6.01 8.43 -16.40
C ALA A 336 6.51 8.18 -17.81
N ASP A 337 5.58 7.92 -18.73
CA ASP A 337 5.76 8.21 -20.14
C ASP A 337 5.39 9.70 -20.39
N GLU A 338 5.65 10.19 -21.60
CA GLU A 338 5.36 11.58 -22.01
C GLU A 338 3.85 11.96 -21.95
N ARG A 339 2.93 11.06 -21.54
CA ARG A 339 1.47 11.24 -21.61
C ARG A 339 0.80 11.58 -20.28
N GLY A 340 1.57 11.76 -19.20
CA GLY A 340 1.11 12.42 -17.97
C GLY A 340 0.67 11.52 -16.81
N ALA A 341 0.20 12.14 -15.72
CA ALA A 341 0.02 11.52 -14.40
C ALA A 341 -1.10 10.46 -14.28
N ASN A 342 -2.04 10.43 -15.23
CA ASN A 342 -3.30 9.67 -15.12
C ASN A 342 -3.39 8.45 -16.05
N SER A 343 -2.29 8.02 -16.68
CA SER A 343 -2.26 6.88 -17.60
C SER A 343 -1.65 5.63 -16.93
N PRO A 344 -2.30 4.44 -17.02
CA PRO A 344 -1.69 3.15 -16.66
C PRO A 344 -0.50 2.76 -17.56
N LYS A 345 -0.36 3.42 -18.73
CA LYS A 345 0.86 3.41 -19.55
C LYS A 345 1.77 4.50 -18.97
N GLY A 346 2.96 4.13 -18.50
CA GLY A 346 3.84 5.00 -17.69
C GLY A 346 4.10 4.51 -16.25
N LEU A 347 3.63 3.31 -15.88
CA LEU A 347 4.02 2.66 -14.63
C LEU A 347 5.37 1.94 -14.78
N GLY A 348 6.26 2.12 -13.82
CA GLY A 348 7.48 1.32 -13.69
C GLY A 348 7.12 -0.13 -13.42
N VAL A 349 8.02 -1.04 -13.75
CA VAL A 349 7.83 -2.47 -13.48
C VAL A 349 8.64 -2.83 -12.25
N ILE A 350 8.01 -3.52 -11.30
CA ILE A 350 8.73 -4.18 -10.22
C ILE A 350 8.58 -5.69 -10.37
N GLU A 351 9.65 -6.41 -10.04
CA GLU A 351 9.67 -7.87 -9.97
C GLU A 351 9.90 -8.27 -8.52
N LEU A 352 9.10 -9.22 -8.04
CA LEU A 352 9.20 -9.75 -6.67
C LEU A 352 9.75 -11.17 -6.79
N GLU A 353 11.03 -11.34 -6.46
CA GLU A 353 11.76 -12.61 -6.59
C GLU A 353 11.71 -13.41 -5.28
N PRO A 354 10.95 -14.52 -5.18
CA PRO A 354 10.70 -15.28 -3.94
C PRO A 354 11.90 -15.97 -3.30
#